data_AF-A0A924D2K2-F1
#
_entry.id   AF-A0A924D2K2-F1
#
_cell.length_a   1.000
_cell.length_b   1.000
_cell.length_c   1.000
_cell.angle_alpha   90.00
_cell.angle_beta   90.00
_cell.angle_gamma   90.00
#
_symmetry.space_group_name_H-M   'P 1'
#
loop_
_entity.id
_entity.type
_entity.pdbx_description
1 polymer ?
#
loop_
_entity_poly.entity_id
_entity_poly.type
_entity_poly.pdbx_seq_one_letter_code
_entity_poly.pdbx_strand_id
1 'polypeptide(L)'
;MILSKQIINGFIQTELELFKKQFDESPVSEIQDERSLAIAWVSYYFKELVSVENIAAIENYVTEVNYSKNYKTHGWYRISALQSASFILSNNTEHRDTLLNHISCSQGWARGFIIESAGIICPLLDFNNKYLRESTELNLKYSHGCDEQNTVLFLCTKGNAIDKQNWLKSMMKTEKEYHLKFFEGLIKSGKLYQSGFFVRAFNNAKSYFIFKILSEPILAIRQPELFDDIKITFDDLIALEKKHPLNDFYIDLDFLNDTN
;
A
#
# COMPACT_ATOMS: atom_id res chain seq x y z
N MET A 1 -1.96 16.46 18.91
CA MET A 1 -0.62 16.56 18.30
C MET A 1 -0.76 17.26 16.96
N ILE A 2 0.08 18.25 16.67
CA ILE A 2 0.10 18.92 15.37
C ILE A 2 1.29 18.36 14.60
N LEU A 3 1.04 17.78 13.42
CA LEU A 3 2.10 17.28 12.55
C LEU A 3 2.52 18.39 11.58
N SER A 4 3.80 18.75 11.61
CA SER A 4 4.38 19.80 10.77
C SER A 4 5.16 19.20 9.59
N LYS A 5 5.34 20.00 8.54
CA LYS A 5 6.22 19.69 7.40
C LYS A 5 7.61 19.21 7.83
N GLN A 6 8.19 19.82 8.87
CA GLN A 6 9.50 19.43 9.40
C GLN A 6 9.50 18.01 10.00
N ILE A 7 8.48 17.67 10.80
CA ILE A 7 8.33 16.33 11.38
C ILE A 7 8.21 15.27 10.29
N ILE A 8 7.34 15.52 9.31
CA ILE A 8 7.10 14.60 8.20
C ILE A 8 8.37 14.38 7.38
N ASN A 9 9.04 15.47 6.98
CA ASN A 9 10.22 15.36 6.14
C ASN A 9 11.44 14.78 6.87
N GLY A 10 11.64 15.13 8.14
CA GLY A 10 12.71 14.56 8.93
C GLY A 10 12.52 13.07 9.19
N PHE A 11 11.27 12.61 9.41
CA PHE A 11 10.94 11.19 9.50
C PHE A 11 11.27 10.48 8.19
N ILE A 12 10.71 10.94 7.06
CA ILE A 12 10.93 10.32 5.74
C ILE A 12 12.42 10.24 5.42
N GLN A 13 13.17 11.33 5.62
CA GLN A 13 14.60 11.37 5.33
C GLN A 13 15.38 10.36 6.18
N THR A 14 15.15 10.35 7.49
CA THR A 14 15.86 9.47 8.43
C THR A 14 15.59 8.01 8.11
N GLU A 15 14.31 7.68 7.93
CA GLU A 15 13.91 6.31 7.67
C GLU A 15 14.33 5.85 6.27
N LEU A 16 14.28 6.71 5.24
CA LEU A 16 14.80 6.35 3.92
C LEU A 16 16.30 6.02 3.98
N GLU A 17 17.09 6.81 4.69
CA GLU A 17 18.54 6.56 4.83
C GLU A 17 18.84 5.28 5.63
N LEU A 18 18.06 4.99 6.68
CA LEU A 18 18.19 3.72 7.41
C LEU A 18 17.78 2.52 6.54
N PHE A 19 16.71 2.65 5.75
CA PHE A 19 16.28 1.63 4.81
C PHE A 19 17.38 1.31 3.79
N LYS A 20 17.98 2.34 3.18
CA LYS A 20 19.08 2.18 2.21
C LYS A 20 20.26 1.42 2.80
N LYS A 21 20.66 1.74 4.05
CA LYS A 21 21.76 1.06 4.74
C LYS A 21 21.51 -0.42 4.96
N GLN A 22 20.26 -0.78 5.25
CA GLN A 22 19.85 -2.16 5.51
C GLN A 22 19.41 -2.91 4.25
N PHE A 23 19.43 -2.24 3.08
CA PHE A 23 18.78 -2.74 1.89
C PHE A 23 19.29 -4.10 1.42
N ASP A 24 20.59 -4.35 1.51
CA ASP A 24 21.24 -5.61 1.12
C ASP A 24 21.50 -6.55 2.30
N GLU A 25 21.03 -6.22 3.51
CA GLU A 25 21.18 -7.10 4.68
C GLU A 25 20.30 -8.36 4.52
N SER A 26 20.79 -9.50 5.02
CA SER A 26 20.07 -10.79 4.94
C SER A 26 20.13 -11.48 6.30
N PRO A 27 18.99 -11.95 6.84
CA PRO A 27 17.64 -11.89 6.26
C PRO A 27 17.06 -10.46 6.24
N VAL A 28 16.00 -10.25 5.45
CA VAL A 28 15.19 -9.02 5.56
C VAL A 28 14.62 -8.98 6.96
N SER A 29 14.79 -7.85 7.64
CA SER A 29 14.27 -7.67 8.98
C SER A 29 12.85 -7.10 8.93
N GLU A 30 11.97 -7.51 9.84
CA GLU A 30 10.61 -6.97 9.95
C GLU A 30 10.63 -5.43 10.08
N ILE A 31 11.64 -4.88 10.77
CA ILE A 31 11.84 -3.44 10.92
C ILE A 31 12.09 -2.72 9.58
N GLN A 32 12.69 -3.39 8.59
CA GLN A 32 12.91 -2.82 7.26
C GLN A 32 11.59 -2.70 6.49
N ASP A 33 10.74 -3.73 6.57
CA ASP A 33 9.41 -3.75 5.95
C ASP A 33 8.51 -2.70 6.62
N GLU A 34 8.45 -2.68 7.96
CA GLU A 34 7.68 -1.69 8.73
C GLU A 34 8.09 -0.25 8.39
N ARG A 35 9.39 0.00 8.24
CA ARG A 35 9.92 1.31 7.92
C ARG A 35 9.45 1.81 6.55
N SER A 36 9.62 0.99 5.52
CA SER A 36 9.21 1.37 4.17
C SER A 36 7.69 1.49 4.04
N LEU A 37 6.94 0.64 4.75
CA LEU A 37 5.49 0.73 4.84
C LEU A 37 5.04 2.01 5.55
N ALA A 38 5.73 2.42 6.62
CA ALA A 38 5.50 3.70 7.30
C ALA A 38 5.79 4.90 6.40
N ILE A 39 6.87 4.86 5.60
CA ILE A 39 7.14 5.90 4.59
C ILE A 39 5.98 6.00 3.58
N ALA A 40 5.50 4.87 3.06
CA ALA A 40 4.38 4.84 2.12
C ALA A 40 3.08 5.37 2.74
N TRP A 41 2.78 4.95 3.97
CA TRP A 41 1.62 5.40 4.72
C TRP A 41 1.68 6.92 4.98
N VAL A 42 2.82 7.44 5.44
CA VAL A 42 3.02 8.88 5.64
C VAL A 42 2.88 9.63 4.31
N SER A 43 3.43 9.08 3.23
CA SER A 43 3.32 9.68 1.90
C SER A 43 1.87 9.79 1.44
N TYR A 44 1.02 8.81 1.78
CA TYR A 44 -0.40 8.83 1.44
C TYR A 44 -1.18 9.90 2.22
N TYR A 45 -1.07 9.88 3.56
CA TYR A 45 -1.90 10.73 4.43
C TYR A 45 -1.36 12.16 4.61
N PHE A 46 -0.06 12.38 4.38
CA PHE A 46 0.61 13.67 4.54
C PHE A 46 1.30 14.14 3.26
N LYS A 47 0.85 13.70 2.09
CA LYS A 47 1.43 14.04 0.78
C LYS A 47 1.80 15.52 0.64
N GLU A 48 0.87 16.40 0.99
CA GLU A 48 1.03 17.87 0.87
C GLU A 48 2.12 18.45 1.78
N LEU A 49 2.57 17.68 2.78
CA LEU A 49 3.65 18.04 3.68
C LEU A 49 5.00 17.49 3.24
N VAL A 50 5.08 16.66 2.20
CA VAL A 50 6.36 16.08 1.74
C VAL A 50 7.09 17.06 0.82
N SER A 51 8.36 17.33 1.11
CA SER A 51 9.18 18.26 0.35
C SER A 51 9.65 17.66 -0.96
N VAL A 52 9.93 18.52 -1.95
CA VAL A 52 10.39 18.11 -3.28
C VAL A 52 11.68 17.27 -3.21
N GLU A 53 12.56 17.57 -2.26
CA GLU A 53 13.80 16.83 -2.03
C GLU A 53 13.53 15.39 -1.60
N ASN A 54 12.57 15.18 -0.68
CA ASN A 54 12.19 13.83 -0.25
C ASN A 54 11.44 13.06 -1.34
N ILE A 55 10.59 13.75 -2.11
CA ILE A 55 9.92 13.15 -3.29
C ILE A 55 10.98 12.63 -4.26
N ALA A 56 11.94 13.49 -4.64
CA ALA A 56 13.02 13.12 -5.56
C ALA A 56 13.92 12.02 -4.97
N ALA A 57 14.22 12.06 -3.67
CA ALA A 57 15.05 11.05 -3.03
C ALA A 57 14.41 9.65 -3.04
N ILE A 58 13.11 9.56 -2.77
CA ILE A 58 12.35 8.30 -2.85
C ILE A 58 12.31 7.82 -4.30
N GLU A 59 11.93 8.68 -5.24
CA GLU A 59 11.81 8.32 -6.65
C GLU A 59 13.13 7.83 -7.23
N ASN A 60 14.21 8.60 -7.05
CA ASN A 60 15.54 8.25 -7.55
C ASN A 60 16.01 6.90 -6.99
N TYR A 61 15.78 6.64 -5.70
CA TYR A 61 16.21 5.38 -5.10
C TYR A 61 15.40 4.18 -5.60
N VAL A 62 14.08 4.32 -5.75
CA VAL A 62 13.25 3.27 -6.35
C VAL A 62 13.69 2.97 -7.78
N THR A 63 13.96 4.01 -8.58
CA THR A 63 14.50 3.88 -9.93
C THR A 63 15.85 3.17 -9.92
N GLU A 64 16.79 3.59 -9.06
CA GLU A 64 18.11 2.97 -8.92
C GLU A 64 17.99 1.47 -8.64
N VAL A 65 17.13 1.07 -7.69
CA VAL A 65 16.94 -0.34 -7.37
C VAL A 65 16.30 -1.11 -8.52
N ASN A 66 15.28 -0.56 -9.20
CA ASN A 66 14.64 -1.18 -10.36
C ASN A 66 15.63 -1.53 -11.48
N TYR A 67 16.63 -0.67 -11.69
CA TYR A 67 17.68 -0.85 -12.70
C TYR A 67 18.95 -1.54 -12.17
N SER A 68 18.98 -1.89 -10.88
CA SER A 68 20.13 -2.57 -10.27
C SER A 68 20.21 -4.05 -10.67
N LYS A 69 21.42 -4.62 -10.59
CA LYS A 69 21.62 -6.07 -10.79
C LYS A 69 20.92 -6.92 -9.73
N ASN A 70 20.76 -6.36 -8.53
CA ASN A 70 20.13 -7.01 -7.38
C ASN A 70 18.59 -7.04 -7.49
N TYR A 71 18.02 -6.33 -8.47
CA TYR A 71 16.57 -6.25 -8.62
C TYR A 71 15.92 -7.63 -8.73
N LYS A 72 16.46 -8.51 -9.59
CA LYS A 72 15.91 -9.84 -9.86
C LYS A 72 16.13 -10.84 -8.73
N THR A 73 17.08 -10.60 -7.84
CA THR A 73 17.39 -11.50 -6.72
C THR A 73 16.55 -11.15 -5.50
N HIS A 74 16.54 -9.87 -5.13
CA HIS A 74 15.85 -9.43 -3.93
C HIS A 74 15.27 -8.02 -3.97
N GLY A 75 15.70 -7.17 -4.91
CA GLY A 75 15.24 -5.80 -4.93
C GLY A 75 13.73 -5.67 -5.15
N TRP A 76 13.15 -6.48 -6.02
CA TRP A 76 11.74 -6.38 -6.41
C TRP A 76 10.74 -6.45 -5.26
N TYR A 77 10.99 -7.30 -4.25
CA TYR A 77 10.08 -7.44 -3.11
C TYR A 77 10.43 -6.51 -1.94
N ARG A 78 11.69 -6.06 -1.83
CA ARG A 78 12.11 -5.19 -0.71
C ARG A 78 11.62 -3.75 -0.87
N ILE A 79 11.48 -3.27 -2.12
CA ILE A 79 11.13 -1.87 -2.38
C ILE A 79 9.64 -1.62 -2.58
N SER A 80 8.77 -2.61 -2.40
CA SER A 80 7.35 -2.55 -2.79
C SER A 80 6.59 -1.39 -2.13
N ALA A 81 6.85 -1.13 -0.85
CA ALA A 81 6.26 0.02 -0.17
C ALA A 81 6.86 1.35 -0.67
N LEU A 82 8.15 1.42 -1.00
CA LEU A 82 8.75 2.62 -1.58
C LEU A 82 8.26 2.88 -3.01
N GLN A 83 7.95 1.85 -3.80
CA GLN A 83 7.27 2.00 -5.09
C GLN A 83 5.88 2.63 -4.90
N SER A 84 5.15 2.23 -3.86
CA SER A 84 3.88 2.85 -3.47
C SER A 84 4.07 4.32 -3.11
N ALA A 85 5.04 4.63 -2.24
CA ALA A 85 5.39 6.00 -1.84
C ALA A 85 5.75 6.87 -3.05
N SER A 86 6.60 6.37 -3.95
CA SER A 86 6.98 7.08 -5.17
C SER A 86 5.77 7.37 -6.05
N PHE A 87 4.90 6.39 -6.29
CA PHE A 87 3.68 6.62 -7.07
C PHE A 87 2.75 7.66 -6.42
N ILE A 88 2.55 7.59 -5.10
CA ILE A 88 1.73 8.57 -4.37
C ILE A 88 2.24 9.99 -4.59
N LEU A 89 3.57 10.17 -4.45
CA LEU A 89 4.19 11.48 -4.41
C LEU A 89 4.41 12.09 -5.80
N SER A 90 4.91 11.31 -6.75
CA SER A 90 5.28 11.80 -8.10
C SER A 90 4.33 11.37 -9.22
N ASN A 91 3.32 10.54 -8.93
CA ASN A 91 2.43 9.93 -9.93
C ASN A 91 3.19 9.08 -10.97
N ASN A 92 4.37 8.55 -10.60
CA ASN A 92 5.17 7.69 -11.46
C ASN A 92 4.47 6.34 -11.68
N THR A 93 3.84 6.19 -12.84
CA THR A 93 3.05 5.00 -13.18
C THR A 93 3.91 3.77 -13.45
N GLU A 94 5.17 3.92 -13.84
CA GLU A 94 6.09 2.80 -14.02
C GLU A 94 6.36 2.09 -12.69
N HIS A 95 6.57 2.86 -11.61
CA HIS A 95 6.78 2.32 -10.27
C HIS A 95 5.52 1.61 -9.74
N ARG A 96 4.34 2.18 -9.98
CA ARG A 96 3.05 1.52 -9.71
C ARG A 96 2.94 0.21 -10.48
N ASP A 97 3.13 0.24 -11.79
CA ASP A 97 2.92 -0.93 -12.65
C ASP A 97 3.93 -2.04 -12.36
N THR A 98 5.15 -1.67 -12.00
CA THR A 98 6.19 -2.60 -11.52
C THR A 98 5.77 -3.29 -10.22
N LEU A 99 5.28 -2.53 -9.22
CA LEU A 99 4.73 -3.08 -7.98
C LEU A 99 3.59 -4.08 -8.26
N LEU A 100 2.62 -3.65 -9.07
CA LEU A 100 1.41 -4.43 -9.35
C LEU A 100 1.72 -5.74 -10.08
N ASN A 101 2.68 -5.73 -10.99
CA ASN A 101 3.14 -6.94 -11.69
C ASN A 101 3.66 -8.05 -10.75
N HIS A 102 4.20 -7.66 -9.60
CA HIS A 102 4.77 -8.62 -8.65
C HIS A 102 3.76 -9.20 -7.68
N ILE A 103 2.51 -8.71 -7.67
CA ILE A 103 1.43 -9.28 -6.86
C ILE A 103 1.26 -10.77 -7.14
N SER A 104 1.51 -11.24 -8.37
CA SER A 104 1.41 -12.66 -8.75
C SER A 104 2.70 -13.47 -8.59
N CYS A 105 3.73 -12.96 -7.89
CA CYS A 105 4.98 -13.70 -7.66
C CYS A 105 4.72 -15.05 -6.99
N SER A 106 5.56 -16.07 -7.18
CA SER A 106 5.35 -17.40 -6.58
C SER A 106 5.75 -17.47 -5.10
N GLN A 107 6.59 -16.54 -4.62
CA GLN A 107 7.08 -16.48 -3.25
C GLN A 107 6.02 -15.88 -2.31
N GLY A 108 5.34 -16.74 -1.54
CA GLY A 108 4.23 -16.31 -0.68
C GLY A 108 4.59 -15.24 0.37
N TRP A 109 5.78 -15.31 0.97
CA TRP A 109 6.24 -14.32 1.96
C TRP A 109 6.42 -12.93 1.35
N ALA A 110 6.98 -12.82 0.14
CA ALA A 110 7.11 -11.56 -0.58
C ALA A 110 5.75 -11.01 -1.01
N ARG A 111 4.86 -11.92 -1.43
CA ARG A 111 3.53 -11.59 -1.93
C ARG A 111 2.69 -10.83 -0.91
N GLY A 112 2.70 -11.28 0.35
CA GLY A 112 1.96 -10.61 1.44
C GLY A 112 2.34 -9.14 1.54
N PHE A 113 3.64 -8.85 1.67
CA PHE A 113 4.15 -7.49 1.78
C PHE A 113 3.87 -6.63 0.54
N ILE A 114 3.92 -7.21 -0.67
CA ILE A 114 3.56 -6.54 -1.92
C ILE A 114 2.08 -6.14 -1.93
N ILE A 115 1.18 -7.05 -1.50
CA ILE A 115 -0.26 -6.77 -1.42
C ILE A 115 -0.55 -5.71 -0.35
N GLU A 116 0.13 -5.75 0.80
CA GLU A 116 0.02 -4.72 1.84
C GLU A 116 0.45 -3.35 1.30
N SER A 117 1.58 -3.30 0.59
CA SER A 117 2.10 -2.10 -0.06
C SER A 117 1.12 -1.54 -1.08
N ALA A 118 0.61 -2.39 -1.98
CA ALA A 118 -0.42 -2.01 -2.96
C ALA A 118 -1.73 -1.58 -2.30
N GLY A 119 -2.03 -2.12 -1.11
CA GLY A 119 -3.15 -1.72 -0.27
C GLY A 119 -3.17 -0.22 0.03
N ILE A 120 -2.01 0.39 0.30
CA ILE A 120 -1.90 1.83 0.60
C ILE A 120 -2.35 2.69 -0.60
N ILE A 121 -2.04 2.24 -1.82
CA ILE A 121 -2.37 2.99 -3.04
C ILE A 121 -3.71 2.55 -3.65
N CYS A 122 -4.39 1.55 -3.08
CA CYS A 122 -5.68 1.03 -3.56
C CYS A 122 -6.66 2.14 -3.98
N PRO A 123 -6.86 3.22 -3.20
CA PRO A 123 -7.83 4.25 -3.55
C PRO A 123 -7.38 5.13 -4.73
N LEU A 124 -6.17 4.96 -5.23
CA LEU A 124 -5.61 5.67 -6.38
C LEU A 124 -5.57 4.79 -7.64
N LEU A 125 -5.83 3.48 -7.50
CA LEU A 125 -5.80 2.52 -8.60
C LEU A 125 -7.14 2.51 -9.35
N ASP A 126 -7.07 2.27 -10.65
CA ASP A 126 -8.22 2.03 -11.51
C ASP A 126 -8.46 0.52 -11.64
N PHE A 127 -9.73 0.12 -11.61
CA PHE A 127 -10.17 -1.26 -11.80
C PHE A 127 -9.73 -1.84 -13.16
N ASN A 128 -9.55 -0.99 -14.16
CA ASN A 128 -9.04 -1.38 -15.48
C ASN A 128 -7.51 -1.36 -15.57
N ASN A 129 -6.78 -1.17 -14.46
CA ASN A 129 -5.33 -1.30 -14.49
C ASN A 129 -4.93 -2.71 -14.93
N LYS A 130 -4.30 -2.79 -16.11
CA LYS A 130 -3.90 -4.04 -16.76
C LYS A 130 -3.05 -4.92 -15.84
N TYR A 131 -2.05 -4.34 -15.19
CA TYR A 131 -1.08 -5.09 -14.39
C TYR A 131 -1.70 -5.67 -13.13
N LEU A 132 -2.50 -4.89 -12.41
CA LEU A 132 -3.24 -5.41 -11.25
C LEU A 132 -4.24 -6.50 -11.67
N ARG A 133 -4.96 -6.30 -12.77
CA ARG A 133 -5.92 -7.30 -13.27
C ARG A 133 -5.24 -8.60 -13.65
N GLU A 134 -4.18 -8.53 -14.47
CA GLU A 134 -3.42 -9.72 -14.90
C GLU A 134 -2.84 -10.46 -13.69
N SER A 135 -2.21 -9.76 -12.74
CA SER A 135 -1.68 -10.39 -11.53
C SER A 135 -2.77 -10.97 -10.63
N THR A 136 -3.97 -10.38 -10.59
CA THR A 136 -5.11 -10.91 -9.84
C THR A 136 -5.64 -12.21 -10.45
N GLU A 137 -5.88 -12.21 -11.75
CA GLU A 137 -6.35 -13.40 -12.47
C GLU A 137 -5.30 -14.52 -12.42
N LEU A 138 -4.01 -14.21 -12.50
CA LEU A 138 -2.93 -15.20 -12.34
C LEU A 138 -2.89 -15.78 -10.91
N ASN A 139 -3.01 -14.95 -9.87
CA ASN A 139 -3.03 -15.44 -8.49
C ASN A 139 -4.20 -16.41 -8.24
N LEU A 140 -5.39 -16.07 -8.73
CA LEU A 140 -6.58 -16.93 -8.66
C LEU A 140 -6.35 -18.26 -9.39
N LYS A 141 -5.92 -18.19 -10.65
CA LYS A 141 -5.67 -19.35 -11.52
C LYS A 141 -4.70 -20.36 -10.90
N TYR A 142 -3.63 -19.87 -10.27
CA TYR A 142 -2.61 -20.71 -9.64
C TYR A 142 -2.89 -21.00 -8.16
N SER A 143 -3.98 -20.49 -7.60
CA SER A 143 -4.33 -20.64 -6.17
C SER A 143 -3.16 -20.25 -5.25
N HIS A 144 -2.54 -19.14 -5.61
CA HIS A 144 -1.43 -18.55 -4.87
C HIS A 144 -1.94 -18.01 -3.53
N GLY A 145 -1.30 -18.34 -2.41
CA GLY A 145 -1.67 -17.76 -1.10
C GLY A 145 -1.82 -16.22 -1.13
N CYS A 146 -2.74 -15.67 -0.34
CA CYS A 146 -3.17 -14.26 -0.40
C CYS A 146 -3.99 -13.86 -1.65
N ASP A 147 -4.48 -14.82 -2.43
CA ASP A 147 -5.40 -14.60 -3.56
C ASP A 147 -6.72 -13.93 -3.15
N GLU A 148 -7.27 -14.29 -1.98
CA GLU A 148 -8.45 -13.63 -1.42
C GLU A 148 -8.19 -12.15 -1.10
N GLN A 149 -7.08 -11.86 -0.41
CA GLN A 149 -6.68 -10.48 -0.08
C GLN A 149 -6.42 -9.67 -1.34
N ASN A 150 -5.77 -10.26 -2.34
CA ASN A 150 -5.55 -9.62 -3.63
C ASN A 150 -6.87 -9.35 -4.38
N THR A 151 -7.81 -10.30 -4.36
CA THR A 151 -9.13 -10.09 -4.97
C THR A 151 -9.87 -8.94 -4.29
N VAL A 152 -9.82 -8.87 -2.95
CA VAL A 152 -10.43 -7.76 -2.20
C VAL A 152 -9.75 -6.43 -2.51
N LEU A 153 -8.41 -6.39 -2.58
CA LEU A 153 -7.65 -5.22 -3.05
C LEU A 153 -8.15 -4.75 -4.42
N PHE A 154 -8.28 -5.66 -5.38
CA PHE A 154 -8.71 -5.37 -6.74
C PHE A 154 -10.13 -4.82 -6.78
N LEU A 155 -11.05 -5.43 -6.05
CA LEU A 155 -12.45 -4.99 -5.97
C LEU A 155 -12.60 -3.62 -5.26
N CYS A 156 -11.67 -3.23 -4.39
CA CYS A 156 -11.70 -1.94 -3.70
C CYS A 156 -11.11 -0.76 -4.50
N THR A 157 -10.52 -1.00 -5.66
CA THR A 157 -9.99 0.05 -6.56
C THR A 157 -11.10 0.96 -7.11
N LYS A 158 -10.76 2.11 -7.70
CA LYS A 158 -11.76 2.97 -8.36
C LYS A 158 -12.31 2.30 -9.61
N GLY A 159 -13.62 2.34 -9.81
CA GLY A 159 -14.24 1.80 -11.02
C GLY A 159 -15.75 1.66 -10.89
N ASN A 160 -16.41 1.33 -12.01
CA ASN A 160 -17.84 1.13 -12.04
C ASN A 160 -18.23 -0.18 -11.32
N ALA A 161 -19.28 -0.12 -10.50
CA ALA A 161 -19.83 -1.29 -9.80
C ALA A 161 -20.19 -2.45 -10.74
N ILE A 162 -20.84 -2.15 -11.86
CA ILE A 162 -21.28 -3.11 -12.87
C ILE A 162 -20.07 -3.84 -13.49
N ASP A 163 -18.99 -3.13 -13.77
CA ASP A 163 -17.78 -3.74 -14.34
C ASP A 163 -17.14 -4.71 -13.35
N LYS A 164 -17.08 -4.33 -12.06
CA LYS A 164 -16.59 -5.19 -10.98
C LYS A 164 -17.44 -6.43 -10.79
N GLN A 165 -18.76 -6.28 -10.78
CA GLN A 165 -19.70 -7.39 -10.72
C GLN A 165 -19.55 -8.32 -11.94
N ASN A 166 -19.45 -7.77 -13.15
CA ASN A 166 -19.28 -8.54 -14.37
C ASN A 166 -17.96 -9.33 -14.36
N TRP A 167 -16.87 -8.71 -13.91
CA TRP A 167 -15.60 -9.39 -13.73
C TRP A 167 -15.73 -10.54 -12.72
N LEU A 168 -16.31 -10.29 -11.55
CA LEU A 168 -16.52 -11.32 -10.53
C LEU A 168 -17.37 -12.49 -11.06
N LYS A 169 -18.50 -12.18 -11.73
CA LYS A 169 -19.36 -13.18 -12.39
C LYS A 169 -18.61 -13.96 -13.48
N SER A 170 -17.64 -13.34 -14.16
CA SER A 170 -16.80 -14.03 -15.14
C SER A 170 -15.81 -14.99 -14.48
N MET A 171 -15.18 -14.59 -13.37
CA MET A 171 -14.26 -15.46 -12.61
C MET A 171 -15.00 -16.66 -12.02
N MET A 172 -16.21 -16.47 -11.48
CA MET A 172 -17.04 -17.57 -10.97
C MET A 172 -17.36 -18.64 -12.03
N LYS A 173 -17.33 -18.32 -13.33
CA LYS A 173 -17.57 -19.30 -14.40
C LYS A 173 -16.32 -20.13 -14.73
N THR A 174 -15.14 -19.61 -14.44
CA THR A 174 -13.86 -20.21 -14.85
C THR A 174 -13.12 -20.88 -13.69
N GLU A 175 -13.41 -20.48 -12.46
CA GLU A 175 -12.65 -20.89 -11.29
C GLU A 175 -13.10 -22.21 -10.67
N LYS A 176 -12.18 -22.81 -9.88
CA LYS A 176 -12.41 -24.06 -9.14
C LYS A 176 -13.39 -23.87 -7.98
N GLU A 177 -13.93 -24.98 -7.47
CA GLU A 177 -14.93 -25.00 -6.38
C GLU A 177 -14.54 -24.20 -5.12
N TYR A 178 -13.24 -24.17 -4.75
CA TYR A 178 -12.76 -23.40 -3.59
C TYR A 178 -13.01 -21.89 -3.74
N HIS A 179 -12.56 -21.30 -4.85
CA HIS A 179 -12.73 -19.87 -5.14
C HIS A 179 -14.19 -19.49 -5.30
N LEU A 180 -15.02 -20.42 -5.78
CA LEU A 180 -16.46 -20.23 -5.90
C LEU A 180 -17.10 -19.90 -4.55
N LYS A 181 -16.73 -20.62 -3.47
CA LYS A 181 -17.22 -20.33 -2.12
C LYS A 181 -16.80 -18.97 -1.61
N PHE A 182 -15.55 -18.57 -1.90
CA PHE A 182 -15.05 -17.24 -1.57
C PHE A 182 -15.84 -16.15 -2.30
N PHE A 183 -16.01 -16.25 -3.62
CA PHE A 183 -16.77 -15.27 -4.41
C PHE A 183 -18.25 -15.21 -4.02
N GLU A 184 -18.89 -16.35 -3.80
CA GLU A 184 -20.25 -16.38 -3.24
C GLU A 184 -20.30 -15.71 -1.87
N GLY A 185 -19.27 -15.91 -1.04
CA GLY A 185 -19.10 -15.24 0.24
C GLY A 185 -19.05 -13.73 0.09
N LEU A 186 -18.27 -13.20 -0.87
CA LEU A 186 -18.20 -11.76 -1.17
C LEU A 186 -19.57 -11.19 -1.59
N ILE A 187 -20.32 -11.91 -2.41
CA ILE A 187 -21.66 -11.48 -2.85
C ILE A 187 -22.65 -11.55 -1.68
N LYS A 188 -22.59 -12.61 -0.87
CA LYS A 188 -23.51 -12.83 0.26
C LYS A 188 -23.20 -11.95 1.48
N SER A 189 -21.95 -11.53 1.67
CA SER A 189 -21.53 -10.72 2.82
C SER A 189 -22.22 -9.36 2.89
N GLY A 190 -22.88 -8.96 1.81
CA GLY A 190 -23.54 -7.68 1.73
C GLY A 190 -22.53 -6.55 1.91
N LYS A 191 -22.76 -5.75 2.94
CA LYS A 191 -21.97 -4.55 3.22
C LYS A 191 -20.57 -4.82 3.75
N LEU A 192 -20.29 -5.95 4.39
CA LEU A 192 -19.13 -6.04 5.27
C LEU A 192 -18.38 -7.37 5.11
N TYR A 193 -17.38 -7.41 4.23
CA TYR A 193 -16.41 -8.51 4.19
C TYR A 193 -15.37 -8.35 5.29
N GLN A 194 -15.22 -9.35 6.15
CA GLN A 194 -14.35 -9.28 7.32
C GLN A 194 -12.92 -9.68 6.96
N SER A 195 -11.97 -8.73 7.03
CA SER A 195 -10.54 -9.01 6.84
C SER A 195 -9.66 -8.06 7.64
N GLY A 196 -8.82 -8.63 8.50
CA GLY A 196 -7.83 -7.85 9.26
C GLY A 196 -6.52 -7.58 8.51
N PHE A 197 -6.37 -8.06 7.27
CA PHE A 197 -5.08 -8.06 6.57
C PHE A 197 -4.50 -6.64 6.40
N PHE A 198 -5.22 -5.77 5.70
CA PHE A 198 -4.76 -4.41 5.39
C PHE A 198 -4.72 -3.51 6.63
N VAL A 199 -5.78 -3.53 7.44
CA VAL A 199 -5.87 -2.68 8.64
C VAL A 199 -4.77 -3.00 9.66
N ARG A 200 -4.31 -4.26 9.76
CA ARG A 200 -3.13 -4.61 10.58
C ARG A 200 -1.86 -3.98 10.02
N ALA A 201 -1.61 -4.12 8.71
CA ALA A 201 -0.44 -3.53 8.06
C ALA A 201 -0.43 -2.00 8.23
N PHE A 202 -1.57 -1.33 8.04
CA PHE A 202 -1.68 0.12 8.22
C PHE A 202 -1.51 0.54 9.68
N ASN A 203 -2.04 -0.23 10.64
CA ASN A 203 -1.84 0.04 12.06
C ASN A 203 -0.39 -0.17 12.49
N ASN A 204 0.33 -1.14 11.91
CA ASN A 204 1.76 -1.32 12.16
C ASN A 204 2.56 -0.11 11.63
N ALA A 205 2.32 0.30 10.38
CA ALA A 205 2.94 1.49 9.78
C ALA A 205 2.68 2.77 10.60
N LYS A 206 1.42 2.97 11.02
CA LYS A 206 1.01 4.10 11.87
C LYS A 206 1.66 4.05 13.24
N SER A 207 1.66 2.89 13.89
CA SER A 207 2.26 2.72 15.23
C SER A 207 3.77 2.94 15.19
N TYR A 208 4.44 2.46 14.14
CA TYR A 208 5.85 2.70 13.88
C TYR A 208 6.14 4.20 13.76
N PHE A 209 5.39 4.90 12.90
CA PHE A 209 5.53 6.35 12.73
C PHE A 209 5.33 7.10 14.06
N ILE A 210 4.25 6.81 14.79
CA ILE A 210 3.95 7.43 16.09
C ILE A 210 5.08 7.17 17.10
N PHE A 211 5.54 5.92 17.18
CA PHE A 211 6.64 5.57 18.08
C PHE A 211 7.90 6.36 17.75
N LYS A 212 8.27 6.47 16.47
CA LYS A 212 9.46 7.20 16.02
C LYS A 212 9.40 8.69 16.34
N ILE A 213 8.29 9.36 16.04
CA ILE A 213 8.16 10.80 16.32
C ILE A 213 8.13 11.11 17.82
N LEU A 214 7.68 10.17 18.66
CA LEU A 214 7.66 10.34 20.13
C LEU A 214 8.99 9.99 20.79
N SER A 215 9.70 8.98 20.28
CA SER A 215 10.91 8.44 20.90
C SER A 215 12.21 9.10 20.42
N GLU A 216 12.21 9.75 19.25
CA GLU A 216 13.41 10.37 18.69
C GLU A 216 13.32 11.91 18.76
N PRO A 217 13.95 12.56 19.77
CA PRO A 217 13.94 14.02 19.94
C PRO A 217 14.66 14.81 18.83
N ILE A 218 15.15 14.13 17.79
CA ILE A 218 15.98 14.68 16.70
C ILE A 218 15.17 15.61 15.77
N LEU A 219 13.85 15.44 15.68
CA LEU A 219 12.98 16.34 14.89
C LEU A 219 12.84 17.74 15.49
N ALA A 220 13.25 17.95 16.75
CA ALA A 220 13.11 19.23 17.45
C ALA A 220 14.33 20.17 17.33
N ILE A 221 15.46 19.73 16.78
CA ILE A 221 16.75 20.45 16.94
C ILE A 221 17.34 20.99 15.62
N ARG A 222 16.79 20.66 14.45
CA ARG A 222 17.34 21.15 13.18
C ARG A 222 16.27 21.69 12.24
N GLN A 223 15.81 22.91 12.50
CA GLN A 223 15.63 24.01 11.53
C GLN A 223 14.72 25.12 12.12
N PRO A 224 15.22 26.35 12.32
CA PRO A 224 14.49 27.42 13.01
C PRO A 224 13.48 28.18 12.13
N GLU A 225 13.11 27.65 10.97
CA GLU A 225 12.06 28.27 10.14
C GLU A 225 10.69 27.88 10.71
N LEU A 226 10.27 28.64 11.71
CA LEU A 226 9.00 28.52 12.39
C LEU A 226 7.85 28.95 11.45
N PHE A 227 6.98 27.97 11.17
CA PHE A 227 5.63 28.07 10.61
C PHE A 227 5.47 28.18 9.09
N ASP A 228 5.65 27.06 8.39
CA ASP A 228 4.81 26.77 7.22
C ASP A 228 3.44 26.27 7.74
N ASP A 229 2.38 27.02 7.43
CA ASP A 229 1.05 27.00 8.07
C ASP A 229 0.13 25.81 7.68
N ILE A 230 0.68 24.66 7.28
CA ILE A 230 -0.14 23.46 7.02
C ILE A 230 -0.10 22.55 8.25
N LYS A 231 -1.18 22.60 9.03
CA LYS A 231 -1.38 21.77 10.23
C LYS A 231 -2.50 20.78 9.95
N ILE A 232 -2.16 19.49 9.87
CA ILE A 232 -3.17 18.42 9.89
C ILE A 232 -3.47 18.13 11.37
N THR A 233 -4.74 18.25 11.76
CA THR A 233 -5.17 17.85 13.10
C THR A 233 -5.31 16.32 13.17
N PHE A 234 -5.27 15.78 14.39
CA PHE A 234 -5.48 14.34 14.60
C PHE A 234 -6.89 13.90 14.17
N ASP A 235 -7.89 14.77 14.34
CA ASP A 235 -9.27 14.49 13.93
C ASP A 235 -9.40 14.46 12.39
N ASP A 236 -8.72 15.37 11.69
CA ASP A 236 -8.66 15.36 10.22
C ASP A 236 -8.02 14.07 9.72
N LEU A 237 -6.90 13.64 10.33
CA LEU A 237 -6.24 12.38 9.99
C LEU A 237 -7.17 11.18 10.18
N ILE A 238 -7.87 11.09 11.32
CA ILE A 238 -8.86 10.03 11.56
C ILE A 238 -9.96 10.05 10.49
N ALA A 239 -10.44 11.24 10.13
CA ALA A 239 -11.47 11.38 9.11
C ALA A 239 -10.97 10.97 7.72
N LEU A 240 -9.71 11.25 7.36
CA LEU A 240 -9.09 10.75 6.14
C LEU A 240 -8.90 9.23 6.16
N GLU A 241 -8.38 8.70 7.26
CA GLU A 241 -8.18 7.26 7.48
C GLU A 241 -9.47 6.47 7.30
N LYS A 242 -10.59 6.97 7.81
CA LYS A 242 -11.92 6.35 7.65
C LYS A 242 -12.43 6.29 6.21
N LYS A 243 -11.88 7.11 5.31
CA LYS A 243 -12.27 7.10 3.88
C LYS A 243 -11.52 6.05 3.08
N HIS A 244 -10.46 5.46 3.64
CA HIS A 244 -9.70 4.44 2.94
C HIS A 244 -10.46 3.09 2.98
N PRO A 245 -10.84 2.49 1.84
CA PRO A 245 -11.73 1.32 1.75
C PRO A 245 -11.15 0.07 2.42
N LEU A 246 -9.83 0.00 2.58
CA LEU A 246 -9.13 -1.11 3.24
C LEU A 246 -8.68 -0.81 4.67
N ASN A 247 -9.00 0.38 5.22
CA ASN A 247 -8.59 0.78 6.59
C ASN A 247 -9.69 0.51 7.63
N ASP A 248 -10.45 -0.57 7.42
CA ASP A 248 -11.42 -1.10 8.36
C ASP A 248 -11.30 -2.63 8.39
N PHE A 249 -11.67 -3.24 9.51
CA PHE A 249 -11.80 -4.68 9.64
C PHE A 249 -12.96 -5.23 8.80
N TYR A 250 -13.97 -4.38 8.54
CA TYR A 250 -15.12 -4.71 7.73
C TYR A 250 -15.10 -3.87 6.45
N ILE A 251 -14.74 -4.50 5.34
CA ILE A 251 -14.53 -3.86 4.04
C ILE A 251 -15.88 -3.70 3.34
N ASP A 252 -16.18 -2.47 2.90
CA ASP A 252 -17.41 -2.13 2.20
C ASP A 252 -17.39 -2.64 0.75
N LEU A 253 -18.19 -3.67 0.51
CA LEU A 253 -18.41 -4.26 -0.81
C LEU A 253 -19.89 -4.21 -1.21
N ASP A 254 -20.66 -3.23 -0.71
CA ASP A 254 -22.09 -3.08 -0.98
C ASP A 254 -22.43 -3.10 -2.48
N PHE A 255 -21.51 -2.62 -3.31
CA PHE A 255 -21.65 -2.61 -4.77
C PHE A 255 -21.70 -4.02 -5.38
N LEU A 256 -21.40 -5.09 -4.65
CA LEU A 256 -21.58 -6.48 -5.10
C LEU A 256 -22.99 -7.03 -4.87
N ASN A 257 -23.80 -6.35 -4.06
CA ASN A 257 -25.20 -6.71 -3.94
C ASN A 257 -25.91 -6.37 -5.25
N ASP A 258 -26.49 -7.38 -5.90
CA ASP A 258 -27.44 -7.19 -6.98
C ASP A 258 -28.67 -6.47 -6.40
N THR A 259 -28.65 -5.14 -6.29
CA THR A 259 -29.90 -4.36 -6.25
C THR A 259 -30.47 -4.37 -7.66
N ASN A 260 -31.20 -5.44 -7.97
CA ASN A 260 -32.32 -5.37 -8.89
C ASN A 260 -33.42 -4.50 -8.28
#